data_AF-A0A2T5IMQ0-F1
#
_entry.id   AF-A0A2T5IMQ0-F1
#
_cell.length_a   1.000
_cell.length_b   1.000
_cell.length_c   1.000
_cell.angle_alpha   90.00
_cell.angle_beta   90.00
_cell.angle_gamma   90.00
#
_symmetry.space_group_name_H-M   'P 1'
#
loop_
_entity.id
_entity.type
_entity.pdbx_description
1 polymer ?
#
loop_
_entity_poly.entity_id
_entity_poly.type
_entity_poly.pdbx_seq_one_letter_code
_entity_poly.pdbx_strand_id
1 'polypeptide(L)'
;MPTAIMVGTGRGAQIGVLVKNAAALEHAEKIQTLIIDKTGTLTQGESEVTDIVTVQSISEQDLLQIAASLEHGSEHPLARVVLNCALQKQLQLQPINDFKAITGNGVTARLHGIKYLLGSPKFLIQHNIAIDKQ
;
A
#
# COMPACT_ATOMS: atom_id res chain seq x y z
N MET A 1 28.64 -19.35 -33.34
CA MET A 1 27.84 -18.50 -32.42
C MET A 1 26.33 -18.76 -32.44
N PRO A 2 25.66 -19.20 -33.54
CA PRO A 2 24.20 -19.45 -33.53
C PRO A 2 23.73 -20.52 -32.54
N THR A 3 24.47 -21.63 -32.42
CA THR A 3 24.16 -22.74 -31.52
C THR A 3 24.27 -22.36 -30.04
N ALA A 4 25.29 -21.55 -29.68
CA ALA A 4 25.48 -21.07 -28.32
C ALA A 4 24.33 -20.14 -27.89
N ILE A 5 23.86 -19.27 -28.78
CA ILE A 5 22.70 -18.40 -28.52
C ILE A 5 21.43 -19.23 -28.37
N MET A 6 21.18 -20.20 -29.26
CA MET A 6 20.01 -21.08 -29.19
C MET A 6 19.96 -21.90 -27.90
N VAL A 7 21.11 -22.44 -27.45
CA VAL A 7 21.21 -23.15 -26.17
C VAL A 7 21.04 -22.19 -25.00
N GLY A 8 21.65 -21.00 -25.07
CA GLY A 8 21.57 -19.98 -24.01
C GLY A 8 20.14 -19.45 -23.78
N THR A 9 19.41 -19.12 -24.86
CA THR A 9 18.01 -18.69 -24.76
C THR A 9 17.10 -19.82 -24.28
N GLY A 10 17.33 -21.05 -24.73
CA GLY A 10 16.61 -22.24 -24.26
C GLY A 10 16.80 -22.51 -22.76
N ARG A 11 18.03 -22.34 -22.26
CA ARG A 11 18.33 -22.43 -20.82
C ARG A 11 17.71 -21.29 -20.02
N GLY A 12 17.74 -20.06 -20.54
CA GLY A 12 17.07 -18.90 -19.92
C GLY A 12 15.57 -19.12 -19.74
N ALA A 13 14.89 -19.63 -20.77
CA ALA A 13 13.46 -19.90 -20.70
C ALA A 13 13.09 -20.95 -19.63
N GLN A 14 13.95 -21.96 -19.41
CA GLN A 14 13.75 -22.96 -18.35
C GLN A 14 13.77 -22.37 -16.93
N ILE A 15 14.39 -21.20 -16.75
CA ILE A 15 14.45 -20.49 -15.46
C ILE A 15 13.59 -19.22 -15.44
N GLY A 16 12.68 -19.06 -16.41
CA GLY A 16 11.76 -17.92 -16.47
C GLY A 16 12.33 -16.64 -17.09
N VAL A 17 13.51 -16.70 -17.71
CA VAL A 17 14.13 -15.56 -18.40
C VAL A 17 13.88 -15.67 -19.90
N LEU A 18 13.01 -14.82 -20.42
CA LEU A 18 12.70 -14.77 -21.85
C LEU A 18 13.54 -13.70 -22.56
N VAL A 19 14.48 -14.14 -23.40
CA VAL A 19 15.35 -13.24 -24.17
C VAL A 19 14.77 -13.04 -25.58
N LYS A 20 14.39 -11.81 -25.92
CA LYS A 20 13.67 -11.50 -27.17
C LYS A 20 14.50 -11.69 -28.44
N ASN A 21 15.81 -11.48 -28.41
CA ASN A 21 16.70 -11.66 -29.56
C ASN A 21 18.16 -11.89 -29.14
N ALA A 22 18.97 -12.34 -30.08
CA ALA A 22 20.41 -12.62 -29.91
C ALA A 22 21.19 -11.41 -29.36
N ALA A 23 20.96 -10.23 -29.91
CA ALA A 23 21.66 -9.00 -29.53
C ALA A 23 21.43 -8.62 -28.06
N ALA A 24 20.23 -8.88 -27.52
CA ALA A 24 19.93 -8.64 -26.11
C ALA A 24 20.80 -9.49 -25.17
N LEU A 25 21.11 -10.74 -25.56
CA LEU A 25 21.98 -11.62 -24.78
C LEU A 25 23.44 -11.15 -24.80
N GLU A 26 23.92 -10.70 -25.96
CA GLU A 26 25.28 -10.18 -26.11
C GLU A 26 25.47 -8.83 -25.39
N HIS A 27 24.45 -7.98 -25.38
CA HIS A 27 24.49 -6.72 -24.65
C HIS A 27 24.39 -6.93 -23.14
N ALA A 28 23.65 -7.95 -22.68
CA ALA A 28 23.50 -8.25 -21.26
C ALA A 28 24.85 -8.53 -20.57
N GLU A 29 25.79 -9.17 -21.28
CA GLU A 29 27.14 -9.45 -20.77
C GLU A 29 27.95 -8.17 -20.46
N LYS A 30 27.67 -7.08 -21.19
CA LYS A 30 28.41 -5.81 -21.06
C LYS A 30 27.79 -4.84 -20.05
N ILE A 31 26.67 -5.21 -19.42
CA ILE A 31 25.98 -4.33 -18.47
C ILE A 31 26.84 -4.15 -17.22
N GLN A 32 27.20 -2.91 -16.92
CA GLN A 32 27.92 -2.53 -15.69
C GLN A 32 27.05 -1.81 -14.67
N THR A 33 25.89 -1.31 -15.10
CA THR A 33 24.96 -0.55 -14.27
C THR A 33 23.55 -0.93 -14.64
N LEU A 34 22.75 -1.24 -13.62
CA LEU A 34 21.35 -1.59 -13.77
C LEU A 34 20.51 -0.56 -13.01
N ILE A 35 19.64 0.15 -13.74
CA ILE A 35 18.63 1.01 -13.15
C ILE A 35 17.34 0.18 -13.11
N ILE A 36 16.82 -0.04 -11.90
CA ILE A 36 15.66 -0.89 -11.66
C ILE A 36 14.50 0.00 -11.24
N ASP A 37 13.33 -0.22 -11.84
CA ASP A 37 12.10 0.39 -11.31
C ASP A 37 11.73 -0.24 -9.97
N LYS A 38 11.16 0.53 -9.04
CA LYS A 38 10.82 -0.02 -7.71
C LYS A 38 9.50 -0.78 -7.76
N THR A 39 8.45 -0.11 -8.24
CA THR A 39 7.07 -0.56 -8.06
C THR A 39 6.74 -1.64 -9.09
N GLY A 40 6.43 -2.85 -8.64
CA GLY A 40 6.10 -3.97 -9.54
C GLY A 40 7.33 -4.70 -10.10
N THR A 41 8.55 -4.26 -9.79
CA THR A 41 9.80 -4.99 -10.08
C THR A 41 10.51 -5.40 -8.80
N LEU A 42 10.88 -4.45 -7.94
CA LEU A 42 11.48 -4.75 -6.63
C LEU A 42 10.41 -5.02 -5.56
N THR A 43 9.25 -4.37 -5.67
CA THR A 43 8.09 -4.59 -4.79
C THR A 43 6.97 -5.25 -5.56
N GLN A 44 6.03 -5.89 -4.85
CA GLN A 44 4.87 -6.54 -5.47
C GLN A 44 3.87 -5.56 -6.10
N GLY A 45 4.08 -4.24 -5.95
CA GLY A 45 3.19 -3.20 -6.48
C GLY A 45 1.89 -3.03 -5.67
N GLU A 46 1.64 -3.91 -4.70
CA GLU A 46 0.52 -3.83 -3.77
C GLU A 46 0.97 -3.22 -2.43
N SER A 47 0.10 -2.42 -1.81
CA SER A 47 0.35 -1.82 -0.50
C SER A 47 -0.39 -2.63 0.57
N GLU A 48 0.23 -2.78 1.74
CA GLU A 48 -0.35 -3.45 2.90
C GLU A 48 -0.15 -2.62 4.17
N VAL A 49 -0.98 -2.87 5.18
CA VAL A 49 -0.77 -2.28 6.51
C VAL A 49 0.40 -3.01 7.16
N THR A 50 1.49 -2.28 7.44
CA THR A 50 2.68 -2.85 8.08
C THR A 50 2.61 -2.78 9.60
N ASP A 51 2.16 -1.64 10.13
CA ASP A 51 2.19 -1.34 11.56
C ASP A 51 0.87 -0.68 12.00
N ILE A 52 0.40 -1.05 13.20
CA ILE A 52 -0.73 -0.41 13.86
C ILE A 52 -0.23 0.08 15.21
N VAL A 53 0.07 1.37 15.30
CA VAL A 53 0.58 1.98 16.54
C VAL A 53 -0.56 2.66 17.27
N THR A 54 -0.84 2.22 18.49
CA THR A 54 -1.90 2.77 19.34
C THR A 54 -1.35 3.71 20.40
N VAL A 55 -2.24 4.53 20.98
CA VAL A 55 -1.94 5.37 22.14
C VAL A 55 -2.86 5.00 23.30
N GLN A 56 -2.34 5.09 24.53
CA GLN A 56 -3.10 4.79 25.75
C GLN A 56 -3.67 3.34 25.75
N SER A 57 -4.93 3.18 26.11
CA SER A 57 -5.58 1.87 26.35
C SER A 57 -6.38 1.34 25.15
N ILE A 58 -6.31 1.98 23.97
CA ILE A 58 -7.03 1.49 22.79
C ILE A 58 -6.30 0.28 22.20
N SER A 59 -7.04 -0.78 21.90
CA SER A 59 -6.47 -1.95 21.25
C SER A 59 -6.20 -1.69 19.77
N GLU A 60 -5.26 -2.43 19.17
CA GLU A 60 -5.00 -2.36 17.73
C GLU A 60 -6.25 -2.73 16.91
N GLN A 61 -7.05 -3.67 17.40
CA GLN A 61 -8.30 -4.09 16.76
C GLN A 61 -9.34 -2.98 16.78
N ASP A 62 -9.50 -2.27 17.89
CA ASP A 62 -10.43 -1.15 17.99
C ASP A 62 -10.00 0.01 17.08
N LEU A 63 -8.70 0.34 17.08
CA LEU A 63 -8.16 1.39 16.22
C LEU A 63 -8.38 1.05 14.74
N LEU A 64 -8.07 -0.18 14.34
CA LEU A 64 -8.26 -0.65 12.97
C LEU A 64 -9.74 -0.69 12.58
N GLN A 65 -10.62 -1.14 13.49
CA GLN A 65 -12.07 -1.16 13.24
C GLN A 65 -12.60 0.25 13.01
N ILE A 66 -12.20 1.22 13.83
CA ILE A 66 -12.58 2.63 13.69
C ILE A 66 -12.06 3.17 12.35
N ALA A 67 -10.77 2.98 12.06
CA ALA A 67 -10.13 3.45 10.83
C ALA A 67 -10.80 2.86 9.58
N ALA A 68 -11.05 1.55 9.55
CA ALA A 68 -11.72 0.88 8.45
C ALA A 68 -13.18 1.34 8.29
N SER A 69 -13.89 1.59 9.39
CA SER A 69 -15.27 2.11 9.34
C SER A 69 -15.31 3.51 8.73
N LEU A 70 -14.35 4.37 9.08
CA LEU A 70 -14.19 5.71 8.49
C LEU A 70 -13.85 5.66 7.00
N GLU A 71 -12.95 4.75 6.61
CA GLU A 71 -12.45 4.61 5.23
C GLU A 71 -13.43 3.86 4.30
N HIS A 72 -14.50 3.26 4.82
CA HIS A 72 -15.49 2.55 4.01
C HIS A 72 -16.13 3.43 2.91
N GLY A 73 -16.28 4.74 3.17
CA GLY A 73 -16.82 5.71 2.21
C GLY A 73 -15.77 6.35 1.28
N SER A 74 -14.51 5.94 1.35
CA SER A 74 -13.37 6.56 0.66
C SER A 74 -12.91 5.72 -0.54
N GLU A 75 -12.71 6.38 -1.69
CA GLU A 75 -12.17 5.71 -2.90
C GLU A 75 -10.63 5.71 -2.95
N HIS A 76 -9.97 6.16 -1.88
CA HIS A 76 -8.51 6.29 -1.88
C HIS A 76 -7.83 4.91 -1.88
N PRO A 77 -6.72 4.68 -2.62
CA PRO A 77 -6.02 3.40 -2.62
C PRO A 77 -5.62 2.92 -1.21
N LEU A 78 -5.22 3.83 -0.33
CA LEU A 78 -4.92 3.51 1.08
C LEU A 78 -6.14 3.07 1.90
N ALA A 79 -7.33 3.60 1.59
CA ALA A 79 -8.58 3.19 2.24
C ALA A 79 -8.81 1.69 2.03
N ARG A 80 -8.57 1.21 0.80
CA ARG A 80 -8.68 -0.21 0.45
C ARG A 80 -7.71 -1.08 1.24
N VAL A 81 -6.50 -0.59 1.51
CA VAL A 81 -5.49 -1.31 2.28
C VAL A 81 -5.95 -1.49 3.74
N VAL A 82 -6.50 -0.44 4.35
CA VAL A 82 -7.05 -0.49 5.72
C VAL A 82 -8.28 -1.41 5.80
N LEU A 83 -9.20 -1.31 4.83
CA LEU A 83 -10.39 -2.16 4.73
C LEU A 83 -10.00 -3.64 4.59
N ASN A 84 -9.05 -3.96 3.71
CA ASN A 84 -8.58 -5.33 3.52
C ASN A 84 -7.95 -5.89 4.80
N CYS A 85 -7.15 -5.09 5.52
CA CYS A 85 -6.55 -5.49 6.79
C CYS A 85 -7.62 -5.81 7.84
N ALA A 86 -8.68 -4.98 7.94
CA ALA A 86 -9.80 -5.23 8.84
C ALA A 86 -10.58 -6.50 8.48
N LEU A 87 -10.82 -6.74 7.18
CA LEU A 87 -11.48 -7.96 6.69
C LEU A 87 -10.66 -9.23 7.01
N GLN A 88 -9.35 -9.19 6.80
CA GLN A 88 -8.45 -10.31 7.14
C GLN A 88 -8.45 -10.64 8.64
N LYS A 89 -8.59 -9.62 9.49
CA LYS A 89 -8.74 -9.79 10.96
C LYS A 89 -10.18 -10.04 11.40
N GLN A 90 -11.11 -10.24 10.46
CA GLN A 90 -12.54 -10.53 10.70
C GLN A 90 -13.25 -9.46 11.54
N LEU A 91 -12.79 -8.21 11.44
CA LEU A 91 -13.41 -7.08 12.14
C LEU A 91 -14.66 -6.62 11.39
N GLN A 92 -15.74 -6.38 12.14
CA GLN A 92 -16.99 -5.86 11.61
C GLN A 92 -16.92 -4.34 11.51
N LEU A 93 -17.28 -3.77 10.37
CA LEU A 93 -17.36 -2.33 10.22
C LEU A 93 -18.55 -1.78 11.02
N GLN A 94 -18.35 -0.63 11.64
CA GLN A 94 -19.38 0.04 12.42
C GLN A 94 -20.07 1.12 11.57
N PRO A 95 -21.38 1.35 11.76
CA PRO A 95 -22.09 2.38 11.02
C PRO A 95 -21.54 3.77 11.39
N ILE A 96 -21.31 4.58 10.35
CA ILE A 96 -20.84 5.95 10.49
C ILE A 96 -21.89 6.95 9.98
N ASN A 97 -21.92 8.12 10.59
CA ASN A 97 -22.77 9.25 10.22
C ASN A 97 -21.90 10.45 9.83
N ASP A 98 -22.48 11.45 9.16
CA ASP A 98 -21.81 12.72 8.84
C ASP A 98 -20.47 12.55 8.09
N PHE A 99 -20.34 11.52 7.25
CA PHE A 99 -19.12 11.26 6.49
C PHE A 99 -18.78 12.43 5.54
N LYS A 100 -17.52 12.85 5.58
CA LYS A 100 -16.94 13.85 4.66
C LYS A 100 -15.54 13.44 4.25
N ALA A 101 -15.33 13.29 2.95
CA ALA A 101 -14.00 13.17 2.36
C ALA A 101 -13.46 14.56 2.04
N ILE A 102 -12.21 14.82 2.42
CA ILE A 102 -11.52 16.08 2.19
C ILE A 102 -10.32 15.78 1.30
N THR A 103 -10.48 16.10 0.02
CA THR A 103 -9.52 15.79 -1.04
C THR A 103 -8.09 16.18 -0.67
N GLY A 104 -7.17 15.23 -0.83
CA GLY A 104 -5.75 15.42 -0.56
C GLY A 104 -5.34 15.50 0.91
N ASN A 105 -6.28 15.27 1.86
CA ASN A 105 -6.01 15.47 3.28
C ASN A 105 -6.45 14.28 4.15
N GLY A 106 -7.72 13.86 4.07
CA GLY A 106 -8.29 12.84 4.95
C GLY A 106 -9.82 12.77 4.92
N VAL A 107 -10.39 12.09 5.91
CA VAL A 107 -11.84 11.90 6.11
C VAL A 107 -12.25 12.28 7.54
N THR A 108 -13.51 12.68 7.69
CA THR A 108 -14.16 12.83 9.00
C THR A 108 -15.50 12.10 9.01
N ALA A 109 -15.86 11.48 10.12
CA ALA A 109 -17.20 10.97 10.32
C ALA A 109 -17.53 10.91 11.82
N ARG A 110 -18.76 10.53 12.14
CA ARG A 110 -19.19 10.21 13.49
C ARG A 110 -19.50 8.74 13.64
N LEU A 111 -19.01 8.16 14.72
CA LEU A 111 -19.25 6.76 15.09
C LEU A 111 -19.68 6.75 16.55
N HIS A 112 -20.85 6.17 16.83
CA HIS A 112 -21.49 6.24 18.15
C HIS A 112 -21.62 7.67 18.72
N GLY A 113 -21.85 8.66 17.85
CA GLY A 113 -21.95 10.08 18.23
C GLY A 113 -20.61 10.79 18.47
N ILE A 114 -19.49 10.07 18.48
CA ILE A 114 -18.15 10.63 18.63
C ILE A 114 -17.62 11.02 17.25
N LYS A 115 -17.08 12.24 17.12
CA LYS A 115 -16.45 12.72 15.88
C LYS A 115 -15.02 12.19 15.79
N TYR A 116 -14.72 11.51 14.69
CA TYR A 116 -13.39 11.02 14.35
C TYR A 116 -12.82 11.76 13.15
N LEU A 117 -11.49 11.86 13.13
CA LEU A 117 -10.70 12.39 12.03
C LEU A 117 -9.63 11.37 11.67
N LEU A 118 -9.47 11.10 10.38
CA LEU A 118 -8.45 10.20 9.87
C LEU A 118 -7.81 10.84 8.64
N GLY A 119 -6.48 10.93 8.60
CA GLY A 119 -5.79 11.54 7.47
C GLY A 119 -4.34 11.92 7.80
N SER A 120 -3.76 12.74 6.92
CA SER A 120 -2.37 13.17 7.05
C SER A 120 -2.12 14.01 8.32
N PRO A 121 -0.88 14.08 8.83
CA PRO A 121 -0.55 14.94 9.96
C PRO A 121 -0.94 16.40 9.75
N LYS A 122 -0.77 16.92 8.54
CA LYS A 122 -1.17 18.28 8.16
C LYS A 122 -2.68 18.50 8.36
N PHE A 123 -3.49 17.53 7.97
CA PHE A 123 -4.94 17.58 8.10
C PHE A 123 -5.40 17.63 9.56
N LEU A 124 -4.79 16.80 10.41
CA LEU A 124 -5.08 16.74 11.84
C LEU A 124 -4.71 18.06 12.55
N ILE A 125 -3.54 18.63 12.24
CA ILE A 125 -3.10 19.93 12.77
C ILE A 125 -4.08 21.05 12.37
N GLN A 126 -4.57 21.06 11.12
CA GLN A 126 -5.58 22.02 10.65
C GLN A 126 -6.90 21.93 11.42
N HIS A 127 -7.19 20.77 12.03
CA HIS A 127 -8.35 20.55 12.89
C HIS A 127 -8.04 20.73 14.37
N ASN A 128 -6.92 21.38 14.71
CA ASN A 128 -6.46 21.64 16.06
C ASN A 128 -6.20 20.37 16.89
N ILE A 129 -5.86 19.25 16.23
CA ILE A 129 -5.38 18.06 16.91
C ILE A 129 -3.86 18.21 17.10
N ALA A 130 -3.42 18.20 18.36
CA ALA A 130 -2.00 18.16 18.68
C ALA A 130 -1.43 16.78 18.30
N ILE A 131 -0.32 16.78 17.56
CA ILE A 131 0.42 15.57 17.22
C ILE A 131 1.75 15.67 17.95
N ASP A 132 2.07 14.66 18.75
CA ASP A 132 3.40 14.56 19.35
C ASP A 132 4.43 14.42 18.24
N LYS A 133 5.50 15.22 18.33
CA LYS A 133 6.65 15.03 17.47
C LYS A 133 7.39 13.79 17.97
N GLN A 134 7.14 12.65 17.33
CA GLN A 134 8.07 11.52 17.38
C GLN A 134 9.37 11.89 16.66
#